data_AF-A0A7W5T8W1-F1
#
_entry.id   AF-A0A7W5T8W1-F1
#
_cell.length_a   1.000
_cell.length_b   1.000
_cell.length_c   1.000
_cell.angle_alpha   90.00
_cell.angle_beta   90.00
_cell.angle_gamma   90.00
#
_symmetry.space_group_name_H-M   'P 1'
#
loop_
_entity.id
_entity.type
_entity.pdbx_description
1 polymer ?
#
loop_
_entity_poly.entity_id
_entity_poly.type
_entity_poly.pdbx_seq_one_letter_code
_entity_poly.pdbx_strand_id
1 'polypeptide(L)'
;MFKIAKANAAVPLTPGSLEHHNQNDEMVAQFSISEAWTGDLSSGMLRLGEWSAMLHGLSARDCGLLSLIRCYDSKDRGHILELFEQAATLCSSFCFSTTIIMPNGLRQPLFCMGESNGLEEKYSGSMVGVFIFPRFKLEGARQITSPR
;
A
#
# COMPACT_ATOMS: atom_id res chain seq x y z
N MET A 1 -10.21 -12.17 -14.66
CA MET A 1 -10.76 -10.81 -14.84
C MET A 1 -11.18 -10.34 -13.45
N PHE A 2 -10.40 -9.48 -12.80
CA PHE A 2 -10.72 -8.96 -11.47
C PHE A 2 -11.67 -7.78 -11.62
N LYS A 3 -12.79 -7.82 -10.90
CA LYS A 3 -13.82 -6.80 -10.92
C LYS A 3 -13.48 -5.79 -9.82
N ILE A 4 -12.95 -4.63 -10.21
CA ILE A 4 -12.65 -3.54 -9.28
C ILE A 4 -13.94 -2.77 -9.03
N ALA A 5 -14.47 -2.86 -7.81
CA ALA A 5 -15.60 -2.05 -7.41
C ALA A 5 -15.13 -0.59 -7.32
N LYS A 6 -15.77 0.30 -8.09
CA LYS A 6 -15.56 1.74 -7.97
C LYS A 6 -16.27 2.22 -6.71
N ALA A 7 -15.62 2.03 -5.56
CA ALA A 7 -16.15 2.43 -4.27
C ALA A 7 -15.95 3.94 -4.09
N ASN A 8 -16.77 4.75 -4.77
CA ASN A 8 -16.85 6.19 -4.51
C ASN A 8 -17.42 6.51 -3.10
N ALA A 9 -17.76 5.49 -2.32
CA ALA A 9 -18.02 5.56 -0.89
C ALA A 9 -17.78 4.15 -0.34
N ALA A 10 -16.54 3.83 0.04
CA ALA A 10 -16.30 2.66 0.87
C ALA A 10 -16.95 2.94 2.23
N VAL A 11 -18.20 2.52 2.40
CA VAL A 11 -18.88 2.58 3.70
C VAL A 11 -18.19 1.57 4.62
N PRO A 12 -17.78 1.96 5.84
CA PRO A 12 -17.20 1.02 6.79
C PRO A 12 -18.09 -0.21 6.95
N LEU A 13 -17.53 -1.41 6.83
CA LEU A 13 -18.28 -2.67 7.02
C LEU A 13 -18.88 -2.76 8.43
N THR A 14 -18.20 -2.15 9.41
CA THR A 14 -18.66 -1.92 10.78
C THR A 14 -18.17 -0.54 11.24
N PRO A 15 -18.91 0.19 12.08
CA PRO A 15 -18.36 1.32 12.83
C PRO A 15 -17.13 0.83 13.60
N GLY A 16 -16.03 1.58 13.55
CA GLY A 16 -14.75 1.20 14.15
C GLY A 16 -14.92 0.74 15.59
N SER A 17 -15.01 -0.57 15.79
CA SER A 17 -15.05 -1.18 17.11
C SER A 17 -13.61 -1.43 17.52
N LEU A 18 -13.16 -0.71 18.54
CA LEU A 18 -11.91 -1.02 19.27
C LEU A 18 -12.03 -2.29 20.12
N GLU A 19 -13.14 -3.03 20.01
CA GLU A 19 -13.27 -4.35 20.62
C GLU A 19 -12.34 -5.29 19.86
N HIS A 20 -11.13 -5.43 20.42
CA HIS A 20 -10.08 -6.35 20.03
C HIS A 20 -10.55 -7.79 20.32
N HIS A 21 -11.59 -8.22 19.61
CA HIS A 21 -12.02 -9.60 19.61
C HIS A 21 -11.03 -10.37 18.74
N ASN A 22 -9.89 -10.68 19.37
CA ASN A 22 -8.79 -11.49 18.86
C ASN A 22 -9.31 -12.73 18.14
N GLN A 23 -9.44 -12.62 16.82
CA GLN A 23 -9.57 -13.77 15.95
C GLN A 23 -8.61 -13.53 14.80
N ASN A 24 -7.38 -14.03 15.00
CA ASN A 24 -6.37 -14.33 13.98
C ASN A 24 -5.17 -13.37 13.84
N ASP A 25 -4.94 -12.42 14.75
CA ASP A 25 -3.75 -11.55 14.72
C ASP A 25 -2.43 -12.35 14.67
N GLU A 26 -2.33 -13.42 15.45
CA GLU A 26 -1.19 -14.35 15.43
C GLU A 26 -1.02 -15.02 14.06
N MET A 27 -2.13 -15.41 13.41
CA MET A 27 -2.07 -16.00 12.08
C MET A 27 -1.64 -14.97 11.02
N VAL A 28 -2.15 -13.75 11.09
CA VAL A 28 -1.71 -12.66 10.20
C VAL A 28 -0.22 -12.41 10.37
N ALA A 29 0.28 -12.35 11.61
CA ALA A 29 1.71 -12.18 11.90
C ALA A 29 2.56 -13.37 11.43
N GLN A 30 2.03 -14.60 11.51
CA GLN A 30 2.68 -15.81 11.02
C GLN A 30 2.88 -15.78 9.50
N PHE A 31 1.89 -15.29 8.74
CA PHE A 31 1.93 -15.32 7.27
C PHE A 31 2.39 -14.01 6.64
N SER A 32 2.48 -12.92 7.41
CA SER A 32 2.80 -11.60 6.87
C SER A 32 3.61 -10.72 7.81
N ILE A 33 4.19 -9.67 7.25
CA ILE A 33 4.66 -8.48 7.96
C ILE A 33 3.61 -7.41 7.71
N SER A 34 3.08 -6.79 8.76
CA SER A 34 2.12 -5.70 8.68
C SER A 34 2.74 -4.44 9.27
N GLU A 35 2.74 -3.33 8.54
CA GLU A 35 3.28 -2.05 9.02
C GLU A 35 2.40 -0.88 8.61
N ALA A 36 2.19 0.03 9.57
CA ALA A 36 1.51 1.27 9.32
C ALA A 36 2.37 2.25 8.52
N TRP A 37 1.71 3.12 7.77
CA TRP A 37 2.31 4.27 7.11
C TRP A 37 1.40 5.48 7.25
N THR A 38 1.96 6.68 7.14
CA THR A 38 1.20 7.93 7.14
C THR A 38 1.58 8.78 5.94
N GLY A 39 0.67 9.64 5.49
CA GLY A 39 0.89 10.63 4.43
C GLY A 39 0.44 12.00 4.90
N ASP A 40 1.24 13.02 4.63
CA ASP A 40 0.91 14.42 4.87
C ASP A 40 0.58 15.07 3.53
N LEU A 41 -0.68 15.50 3.35
CA LEU A 41 -1.15 16.08 2.10
C LEU A 41 -0.56 17.48 1.84
N SER A 42 -0.12 18.19 2.88
CA SER A 42 0.48 19.52 2.72
C SER A 42 1.91 19.46 2.19
N SER A 43 2.68 18.44 2.60
CA SER A 43 4.05 18.23 2.12
C SER A 43 4.14 17.25 0.94
N GLY A 44 3.11 16.44 0.70
CA GLY A 44 3.11 15.37 -0.30
C GLY A 44 4.03 14.20 0.07
N MET A 45 4.42 14.10 1.34
CA MET A 45 5.37 13.12 1.86
C MET A 45 4.65 11.98 2.57
N LEU A 46 5.11 10.75 2.33
CA LEU A 46 4.73 9.56 3.09
C LEU A 46 5.84 9.18 4.05
N ARG A 47 5.46 8.73 5.25
CA ARG A 47 6.33 8.13 6.26
C ARG A 47 6.01 6.66 6.41
N LEU A 48 7.01 5.83 6.13
CA LEU A 48 6.92 4.38 6.14
C LEU A 48 7.45 3.77 7.45
N GLY A 49 7.01 2.55 7.72
CA GLY A 49 7.69 1.64 8.63
C GLY A 49 9.07 1.20 8.11
N GLU A 50 9.84 0.53 8.96
CA GLU A 50 11.20 0.08 8.63
C GLU A 50 11.18 -1.02 7.56
N TRP A 51 10.33 -2.02 7.75
CA TRP A 51 10.18 -3.11 6.78
C TRP A 51 9.61 -2.61 5.45
N SER A 52 8.72 -1.63 5.50
CA SER A 52 8.09 -1.03 4.35
C SER A 52 9.12 -0.30 3.51
N ALA A 53 9.96 0.55 4.11
CA ALA A 53 11.05 1.21 3.39
C ALA A 53 12.03 0.18 2.80
N MET A 54 12.43 -0.82 3.59
CA MET A 54 13.35 -1.87 3.17
C MET A 54 12.81 -2.70 1.99
N LEU A 55 11.57 -3.18 2.08
CA LEU A 55 10.95 -4.02 1.06
C LEU A 55 10.66 -3.26 -0.24
N HIS A 56 10.35 -1.96 -0.15
CA HIS A 56 10.25 -1.07 -1.31
C HIS A 56 11.61 -0.68 -1.88
N GLY A 57 12.73 -1.01 -1.22
CA GLY A 57 14.08 -0.65 -1.65
C GLY A 57 14.38 0.86 -1.55
N LEU A 58 13.70 1.56 -0.64
CA LEU A 58 13.87 3.00 -0.42
C LEU A 58 14.99 3.24 0.61
N SER A 59 15.82 4.25 0.36
CA SER A 59 16.94 4.60 1.24
C SER A 59 16.53 5.30 2.53
N ALA A 60 15.29 5.79 2.60
CA ALA A 60 14.74 6.51 3.74
C ALA A 60 13.29 6.09 3.97
N ARG A 61 12.84 6.28 5.21
CA ARG A 61 11.44 6.04 5.61
C ARG A 61 10.49 7.12 5.11
N ASP A 62 10.98 8.33 4.92
CA ASP A 62 10.21 9.42 4.34
C ASP A 62 10.43 9.44 2.81
N CYS A 63 9.35 9.39 2.02
CA CYS A 63 9.41 9.39 0.57
C CYS A 63 8.19 10.07 -0.06
N GLY A 64 8.34 10.63 -1.27
CA GLY A 64 7.19 11.11 -2.04
C GLY A 64 6.41 9.96 -2.69
N LEU A 65 5.14 10.20 -3.01
CA LEU A 65 4.25 9.21 -3.61
C LEU A 65 4.83 8.57 -4.88
N LEU A 66 5.40 9.37 -5.78
CA LEU A 66 5.98 8.85 -7.03
C LEU A 66 7.17 7.90 -6.78
N SER A 67 7.96 8.13 -5.73
CA SER A 67 9.04 7.21 -5.35
C SER A 67 8.50 5.86 -4.93
N LEU A 68 7.41 5.85 -4.16
CA LEU A 68 6.70 4.63 -3.76
C LEU A 68 6.09 3.89 -4.95
N ILE A 69 5.34 4.59 -5.82
CA ILE A 69 4.66 3.99 -6.98
C ILE A 69 5.65 3.35 -7.96
N ARG A 70 6.85 3.91 -8.10
CA ARG A 70 7.90 3.35 -8.97
C ARG A 70 8.39 1.97 -8.55
N CYS A 71 8.22 1.60 -7.28
CA CYS A 71 8.56 0.28 -6.76
C CYS A 71 7.58 -0.81 -7.25
N TYR A 72 6.38 -0.45 -7.69
CA TYR A 72 5.33 -1.41 -8.06
C TYR A 72 5.43 -1.89 -9.50
N ASP A 73 4.75 -3.00 -9.79
CA ASP A 73 4.58 -3.54 -11.14
C ASP A 73 3.99 -2.46 -12.06
N SER A 74 4.63 -2.25 -13.21
CA SER A 74 4.26 -1.21 -14.17
C SER A 74 2.78 -1.20 -14.57
N LYS A 75 2.13 -2.38 -14.54
CA LYS A 75 0.72 -2.54 -14.91
C LYS A 75 -0.24 -1.93 -13.89
N ASP A 76 0.17 -1.84 -12.63
CA ASP A 76 -0.68 -1.40 -11.53
C ASP A 76 -0.46 0.09 -11.18
N ARG A 77 0.68 0.67 -11.58
CA ARG A 77 1.11 2.03 -11.18
C ARG A 77 0.06 3.11 -11.44
N GLY A 78 -0.54 3.12 -12.63
CA GLY A 78 -1.52 4.14 -12.99
C GLY A 78 -2.76 4.06 -12.10
N HIS A 79 -3.31 2.86 -11.93
CA HIS A 79 -4.48 2.66 -11.09
C HIS A 79 -4.22 3.00 -9.62
N ILE A 80 -3.07 2.59 -9.07
CA ILE A 80 -2.72 2.88 -7.67
C ILE A 80 -2.51 4.39 -7.48
N LEU A 81 -1.89 5.08 -8.45
CA LEU A 81 -1.74 6.52 -8.40
C LEU A 81 -3.11 7.22 -8.36
N GLU A 82 -4.06 6.80 -9.20
CA GLU A 82 -5.43 7.33 -9.20
C GLU A 82 -6.12 7.15 -7.84
N LEU A 83 -5.90 6.02 -7.14
CA LEU A 83 -6.46 5.80 -5.79
C LEU A 83 -5.91 6.80 -4.77
N PHE A 84 -4.60 7.08 -4.79
CA PHE A 84 -4.00 8.08 -3.92
C PHE A 84 -4.44 9.50 -4.28
N GLU A 85 -4.57 9.83 -5.57
CA GLU A 85 -5.08 11.14 -6.01
C GLU A 85 -6.54 11.34 -5.59
N GLN A 86 -7.37 10.31 -5.70
CA GLN A 86 -8.75 10.36 -5.19
C GLN A 86 -8.76 10.57 -3.67
N ALA A 87 -7.95 9.82 -2.92
CA ALA A 87 -7.86 9.99 -1.47
C ALA A 87 -7.31 11.37 -1.07
N ALA A 88 -6.46 12.00 -1.89
CA ALA A 88 -5.95 13.34 -1.63
C ALA A 88 -6.98 14.45 -1.87
N THR A 89 -8.00 14.18 -2.68
CA THR A 89 -9.02 15.16 -3.10
C THR A 89 -10.37 14.99 -2.41
N LEU A 90 -10.67 13.76 -1.98
CA LEU A 90 -11.90 13.40 -1.29
C LEU A 90 -11.54 12.52 -0.10
N CYS A 91 -12.08 12.84 1.08
CA CYS A 91 -12.03 11.95 2.25
C CYS A 91 -12.61 10.59 1.83
N SER A 92 -11.76 9.59 1.69
CA SER A 92 -12.15 8.27 1.17
C SER A 92 -11.21 7.19 1.68
N SER A 93 -11.77 5.99 1.82
CA SER A 93 -10.99 4.77 2.07
C SER A 93 -10.68 4.08 0.75
N PHE A 94 -9.51 3.45 0.67
CA PHE A 94 -9.04 2.75 -0.50
C PHE A 94 -8.30 1.47 -0.11
N CYS A 95 -8.22 0.53 -1.06
CA CYS A 95 -7.35 -0.63 -0.95
C CYS A 95 -6.83 -1.04 -2.32
N PHE A 96 -5.65 -1.65 -2.34
CA PHE A 96 -5.08 -2.24 -3.55
C PHE A 96 -4.20 -3.43 -3.21
N SER A 97 -3.94 -4.25 -4.22
CA SER A 97 -2.90 -5.27 -4.19
C SER A 97 -1.99 -5.09 -5.40
N THR A 98 -0.69 -5.28 -5.21
CA THR A 98 0.31 -5.20 -6.27
C THR A 98 1.53 -6.04 -5.91
N THR A 99 2.57 -5.93 -6.71
CA THR A 99 3.87 -6.57 -6.49
C THR A 99 4.97 -5.53 -6.55
N ILE A 100 5.80 -5.49 -5.50
CA ILE A 100 7.03 -4.72 -5.50
C ILE A 100 8.07 -5.45 -6.35
N ILE A 101 8.71 -4.72 -7.25
CA ILE A 101 9.82 -5.19 -8.06
C ILE A 101 11.12 -4.84 -7.33
N MET A 102 11.73 -5.82 -6.66
CA MET A 102 12.95 -5.59 -5.89
C MET A 102 14.18 -5.46 -6.82
N PRO A 103 15.22 -4.70 -6.43
CA PRO A 103 16.43 -4.54 -7.24
C PRO A 103 17.17 -5.85 -7.57
N ASN A 104 17.00 -6.88 -6.74
CA ASN A 104 17.59 -8.21 -6.94
C ASN A 104 16.76 -9.11 -7.89
N GLY A 105 15.72 -8.58 -8.54
CA GLY A 105 14.85 -9.31 -9.46
C GLY A 105 13.79 -10.18 -8.76
N LEU A 106 13.80 -10.28 -7.43
CA LEU A 106 12.71 -10.89 -6.68
C LEU A 106 11.50 -9.96 -6.65
N ARG A 107 10.34 -10.56 -6.43
CA ARG A 107 9.05 -9.88 -6.44
C ARG A 107 8.35 -10.11 -5.11
N GLN A 108 7.96 -9.03 -4.43
CA GLN A 108 7.29 -9.08 -3.13
C GLN A 108 5.83 -8.68 -3.30
N PRO A 109 4.85 -9.59 -3.15
CA PRO A 109 3.45 -9.22 -3.11
C PRO A 109 3.18 -8.24 -1.97
N LEU A 110 2.22 -7.34 -2.20
CA LEU A 110 1.81 -6.30 -1.27
C LEU A 110 0.29 -6.15 -1.31
N PHE A 111 -0.31 -6.00 -0.13
CA PHE A 111 -1.65 -5.47 0.04
C PHE A 111 -1.56 -4.15 0.79
N CYS A 112 -2.35 -3.16 0.38
CA CYS A 112 -2.45 -1.89 1.06
C CYS A 112 -3.92 -1.56 1.31
N MET A 113 -4.20 -1.06 2.51
CA MET A 113 -5.46 -0.42 2.84
C MET A 113 -5.13 0.92 3.49
N GLY A 114 -5.92 1.94 3.18
CA GLY A 114 -5.73 3.25 3.76
C GLY A 114 -6.98 4.09 3.67
N GLU A 115 -6.94 5.22 4.35
CA GLU A 115 -7.97 6.23 4.31
C GLU A 115 -7.35 7.62 4.41
N SER A 116 -8.05 8.60 3.85
CA SER A 116 -7.72 10.00 4.01
C SER A 116 -8.69 10.69 4.97
N ASN A 117 -8.13 11.51 5.85
CA ASN A 117 -8.85 12.35 6.78
C ASN A 117 -8.56 13.83 6.51
N GLY A 118 -9.62 14.65 6.47
CA GLY A 118 -9.51 16.11 6.51
C GLY A 118 -9.30 16.80 5.16
N LEU A 119 -10.38 17.30 4.59
CA LEU A 119 -10.42 18.48 3.71
C LEU A 119 -11.27 19.59 4.35
N GLU A 120 -11.40 19.60 5.68
CA GLU A 120 -12.11 20.65 6.39
C GLU A 120 -11.17 21.82 6.71
N GLU A 121 -11.67 23.04 6.50
CA GLU A 121 -11.00 24.34 6.27
C GLU A 121 -9.88 24.79 7.23
N LYS A 122 -9.48 23.99 8.22
CA LYS A 122 -8.46 24.34 9.24
C LYS A 122 -7.28 23.39 9.39
N TYR A 123 -7.31 22.19 8.80
CA TYR A 123 -6.22 21.20 8.95
C TYR A 123 -5.64 20.79 7.60
N SER A 124 -4.31 20.75 7.53
CA SER A 124 -3.60 20.01 6.47
C SER A 124 -4.07 18.55 6.52
N GLY A 125 -4.73 18.10 5.46
CA GLY A 125 -5.24 16.73 5.41
C GLY A 125 -4.13 15.68 5.54
N SER A 126 -4.52 14.47 5.92
CA SER A 126 -3.58 13.37 6.13
C SER A 126 -4.15 12.07 5.58
N MET A 127 -3.24 11.13 5.30
CA MET A 127 -3.59 9.75 5.00
C MET A 127 -2.95 8.84 6.04
N VAL A 128 -3.64 7.76 6.35
CA VAL A 128 -3.10 6.66 7.15
C VAL A 128 -3.42 5.35 6.47
N GLY A 129 -2.57 4.36 6.66
CA GLY A 129 -2.83 3.04 6.12
C GLY A 129 -1.90 1.99 6.67
N VAL A 130 -2.10 0.78 6.16
CA VAL A 130 -1.31 -0.41 6.49
C VAL A 130 -0.85 -1.08 5.21
N PHE A 131 0.42 -1.44 5.18
CA PHE A 131 0.97 -2.39 4.22
C PHE A 131 1.03 -3.77 4.85
N ILE A 132 0.60 -4.79 4.10
CA ILE A 132 0.70 -6.20 4.47
C ILE A 132 1.53 -6.92 3.42
N PHE A 133 2.67 -7.44 3.84
CA PHE A 133 3.63 -8.16 3.02
C PHE A 133 3.58 -9.64 3.37
N PRO A 134 3.06 -10.52 2.50
CA PRO A 134 3.17 -11.96 2.72
C PRO A 134 4.64 -12.40 2.88
N ARG A 135 4.92 -13.34 3.77
CA ARG A 135 6.28 -13.85 4.06
C ARG A 135 6.80 -14.82 3.01
N PHE A 136 6.64 -14.47 1.73
CA PHE A 136 7.25 -15.16 0.61
C PHE A 136 7.59 -14.17 -0.50
N LYS A 137 8.52 -14.55 -1.37
CA LYS A 137 8.90 -13.81 -2.57
C LYS A 137 8.68 -14.67 -3.80
N LEU A 138 8.30 -14.04 -4.90
CA LEU A 138 8.20 -14.69 -6.20
C LEU A 138 9.54 -14.51 -6.93
N GLU A 139 9.98 -15.55 -7.63
CA GLU A 139 11.09 -15.39 -8.57
C GLU A 139 10.68 -14.45 -9.71
N GLY A 140 11.62 -13.62 -10.16
CA GLY A 140 11.45 -12.90 -11.42
C GLY A 140 11.25 -13.89 -12.57
N ALA A 141 10.60 -13.46 -13.65
CA ALA A 141 10.50 -14.28 -14.85
C ALA A 141 11.93 -14.63 -15.32
N ARG A 142 12.38 -15.86 -15.06
CA ARG A 142 13.57 -16.40 -15.71
C ARG A 142 13.27 -16.32 -17.20
N GLN A 143 14.01 -15.50 -17.95
CA GLN A 143 14.07 -15.70 -19.38
C GLN A 143 14.62 -17.12 -19.54
N ILE A 144 13.76 -18.06 -19.91
CA ILE A 144 14.18 -19.38 -20.35
C ILE A 144 14.90 -19.10 -21.67
N THR A 145 16.19 -18.81 -21.61
CA THR A 145 17.05 -18.82 -22.79
C THR A 145 17.13 -20.28 -23.21
N SER A 146 16.35 -20.67 -24.24
CA SER A 146 16.50 -21.97 -24.85
C SER A 146 17.90 -22.06 -25.46
N PRO A 147 18.69 -23.12 -25.20
CA PRO A 147 19.90 -23.36 -25.97
C PRO A 147 19.49 -23.65 -27.42
N ARG A 148 20.12 -22.95 -28.37
CA ARG A 148 20.16 -23.39 -29.77
C ARG A 148 21.34 -24.31 -29.98
#